data_AF-A0A7C5DX34-F1
#
_entry.id   AF-A0A7C5DX34-F1
#
_cell.length_a   1.000
_cell.length_b   1.000
_cell.length_c   1.000
_cell.angle_alpha   90.00
_cell.angle_beta   90.00
_cell.angle_gamma   90.00
#
_symmetry.space_group_name_H-M   'P 1'
#
loop_
_entity.id
_entity.type
_entity.pdbx_description
1 polymer ?
#
loop_
_entity_poly.entity_id
_entity_poly.type
_entity_poly.pdbx_seq_one_letter_code
_entity_poly.pdbx_strand_id
1 'polypeptide(L)'
;LVECQHHTAHIYSVMAEYGLKNCIGVAFDGTGYGTDGTVWGGEFFLVNGAKWQRKGRLRRVSMPEGENAAKRPDLMTLAYLFDAGENLSTDELKLINTAAVMTSSAGRLFDAVSSLLGICQRNTYEGEAAMKLESAASSVPSNLRLPFALVKKEGLWEIDLRNCIKKIVALKKEKEATVEELSRAFHQLLSNVVLELCKKLRAETGEQNVCLSGGVFQNSLLLSMCVETLKKSGFIVYVNEQVSPNDEGIALGQAYFYLLKERESR
;
A
#
# COMPACT_ATOMS: atom_id res chain seq x y z
N LEU A 1 11.71 22.42 -17.12
CA LEU A 1 10.77 21.33 -16.77
C LEU A 1 10.90 21.08 -15.27
N VAL A 2 9.80 20.82 -14.55
CA VAL A 2 9.82 20.43 -13.14
C VAL A 2 9.24 19.04 -13.02
N GLU A 3 10.03 18.10 -12.52
CA GLU A 3 9.60 16.70 -12.31
C GLU A 3 8.95 16.54 -10.93
N CYS A 4 7.85 15.78 -10.87
CA CYS A 4 7.14 15.44 -9.65
C CYS A 4 7.03 13.91 -9.55
N GLN A 5 7.39 13.33 -8.41
CA GLN A 5 7.35 11.88 -8.21
C GLN A 5 5.88 11.43 -8.08
N HIS A 6 5.51 10.35 -8.78
CA HIS A 6 4.14 9.79 -8.87
C HIS A 6 3.37 9.73 -7.53
N HIS A 7 3.92 9.05 -6.53
CA HIS A 7 3.27 8.84 -5.24
C HIS A 7 3.17 10.14 -4.44
N THR A 8 4.17 11.00 -4.54
CA THR A 8 4.08 12.33 -3.92
C THR A 8 3.06 13.21 -4.62
N ALA A 9 2.85 13.05 -5.93
CA ALA A 9 1.81 13.76 -6.66
C ALA A 9 0.41 13.32 -6.18
N HIS A 10 0.19 12.03 -5.89
CA HIS A 10 -1.01 11.56 -5.19
C HIS A 10 -1.21 12.31 -3.86
N ILE A 11 -0.18 12.41 -3.02
CA ILE A 11 -0.26 13.17 -1.75
C ILE A 11 -0.53 14.66 -1.98
N TYR A 12 0.13 15.27 -2.96
CA TYR A 12 -0.07 16.68 -3.29
C TYR A 12 -1.48 16.96 -3.83
N SER A 13 -2.14 15.98 -4.45
CA SER A 13 -3.53 16.14 -4.89
C SER A 13 -4.47 16.37 -3.70
N VAL A 14 -4.31 15.59 -2.62
CA VAL A 14 -5.03 15.80 -1.35
C VAL A 14 -4.65 17.14 -0.74
N MET A 15 -3.35 17.46 -0.67
CA MET A 15 -2.90 18.74 -0.10
C MET A 15 -3.47 19.94 -0.85
N ALA A 16 -3.67 19.84 -2.18
CA ALA A 16 -4.24 20.89 -3.00
C ALA A 16 -5.70 21.19 -2.63
N GLU A 17 -6.50 20.14 -2.42
CA GLU A 17 -7.92 20.27 -2.06
C GLU A 17 -8.13 20.99 -0.72
N TYR A 18 -7.22 20.77 0.25
CA TYR A 18 -7.33 21.33 1.60
C TYR A 18 -6.34 22.47 1.88
N GLY A 19 -5.58 22.92 0.89
CA GLY A 19 -4.59 24.00 1.05
C GLY A 19 -3.46 23.68 2.05
N LEU A 20 -3.11 22.41 2.22
CA LEU A 20 -2.12 21.96 3.20
C LEU A 20 -0.70 22.25 2.73
N LYS A 21 0.16 22.58 3.69
CA LYS A 21 1.60 22.75 3.44
C LYS A 21 2.43 21.59 3.94
N ASN A 22 1.94 20.83 4.91
CA ASN A 22 2.66 19.71 5.51
C ASN A 22 1.72 18.56 5.85
N CYS A 23 2.24 17.34 5.76
CA CYS A 23 1.53 16.14 6.19
C CYS A 23 2.48 14.94 6.31
N ILE A 24 2.00 13.91 6.99
CA ILE A 24 2.39 12.52 6.73
C ILE A 24 1.56 12.04 5.53
N GLY A 25 2.23 11.73 4.42
CA GLY A 25 1.57 11.19 3.23
C GLY A 25 1.62 9.66 3.23
N VAL A 26 0.48 9.00 3.03
CA VAL A 26 0.37 7.55 2.82
C VAL A 26 -0.14 7.32 1.40
N ALA A 27 0.72 6.80 0.53
CA ALA A 27 0.41 6.57 -0.88
C ALA A 27 0.37 5.08 -1.18
N PHE A 28 -0.83 4.50 -1.25
CA PHE A 28 -1.05 3.09 -1.58
C PHE A 28 -1.63 2.96 -2.99
N ASP A 29 -0.91 2.30 -3.87
CA ASP A 29 -1.19 2.26 -5.30
C ASP A 29 -0.78 0.89 -5.91
N GLY A 30 -1.20 0.65 -7.15
CA GLY A 30 -0.85 -0.52 -7.94
C GLY A 30 0.59 -0.49 -8.46
N THR A 31 0.97 0.59 -9.12
CA THR A 31 2.31 0.75 -9.71
C THR A 31 2.67 2.21 -9.86
N GLY A 32 3.87 2.58 -9.43
CA GLY A 32 4.48 3.84 -9.84
C GLY A 32 6.00 3.75 -9.81
N TYR A 33 6.66 4.47 -10.71
CA TYR A 33 8.11 4.43 -10.82
C TYR A 33 8.77 5.08 -9.58
N GLY A 34 9.60 4.29 -8.90
CA GLY A 34 10.39 4.73 -7.77
C GLY A 34 11.66 5.46 -8.19
N THR A 35 12.19 6.31 -7.30
CA THR A 35 13.46 7.00 -7.55
C THR A 35 14.70 6.11 -7.38
N ASP A 36 14.51 4.86 -6.95
CA ASP A 36 15.55 3.86 -6.67
C ASP A 36 15.55 2.70 -7.69
N GLY A 37 14.86 2.88 -8.84
CA GLY A 37 14.73 1.85 -9.88
C GLY A 37 13.82 0.69 -9.49
N THR A 38 13.03 0.83 -8.40
CA THR A 38 12.02 -0.15 -7.99
C THR A 38 10.60 0.35 -8.25
N VAL A 39 9.64 -0.56 -8.25
CA VAL A 39 8.22 -0.20 -8.36
C VAL A 39 7.68 0.11 -6.97
N TRP A 40 7.17 1.32 -6.78
CA TRP A 40 6.56 1.74 -5.54
C TRP A 40 5.04 1.55 -5.59
N GLY A 41 4.40 1.66 -4.42
CA GLY A 41 2.94 1.62 -4.29
C GLY A 41 2.45 1.30 -2.88
N GLY A 42 3.33 1.34 -1.88
CA GLY A 42 2.99 1.08 -0.48
C GLY A 42 3.81 1.98 0.42
N GLU A 43 3.77 3.28 0.16
CA GLU A 43 4.77 4.24 0.60
C GLU A 43 4.27 5.20 1.66
N PHE A 44 5.21 5.66 2.51
CA PHE A 44 4.98 6.67 3.52
C PHE A 44 6.00 7.80 3.37
N PHE A 45 5.49 9.03 3.39
CA PHE A 45 6.26 10.24 3.19
C PHE A 45 6.06 11.22 4.33
N LEU A 46 7.07 12.03 4.60
CA LEU A 46 6.90 13.32 5.26
C LEU A 46 6.99 14.39 4.18
N VAL A 47 5.98 15.26 4.13
CA VAL A 47 5.90 16.36 3.16
C VAL A 47 5.88 17.68 3.93
N ASN A 48 6.69 18.63 3.51
CA ASN A 48 6.73 20.00 4.01
C ASN A 48 7.04 20.95 2.85
N GLY A 49 6.01 21.65 2.39
CA GLY A 49 6.02 22.44 1.17
C GLY A 49 6.31 21.58 -0.04
N ALA A 50 7.23 22.04 -0.90
CA ALA A 50 7.71 21.28 -2.05
C ALA A 50 8.76 20.20 -1.67
N LYS A 51 9.15 20.10 -0.39
CA LYS A 51 10.11 19.09 0.05
C LYS A 51 9.38 17.88 0.59
N TRP A 52 9.84 16.71 0.19
CA TRP A 52 9.33 15.44 0.68
C TRP A 52 10.47 14.47 0.98
N GLN A 53 10.22 13.56 1.91
CA GLN A 53 11.14 12.48 2.27
C GLN A 53 10.35 11.18 2.38
N ARG A 54 10.77 10.15 1.64
CA ARG A 54 10.29 8.77 1.87
C ARG A 54 10.78 8.34 3.26
N LYS A 55 9.87 7.89 4.11
CA LYS A 55 10.15 7.46 5.49
C LYS A 55 9.76 6.03 5.77
N GLY A 56 8.87 5.46 4.96
CA GLY A 56 8.56 4.05 5.06
C GLY A 56 8.01 3.46 3.79
N ARG A 57 8.00 2.12 3.75
CA ARG A 57 7.54 1.34 2.63
C ARG A 57 7.05 -0.04 3.08
N LEU A 58 6.21 -0.68 2.27
CA LEU A 58 6.05 -2.12 2.31
C LEU A 58 7.39 -2.80 1.98
N ARG A 59 7.67 -3.93 2.64
CA ARG A 59 8.82 -4.76 2.30
C ARG A 59 8.79 -5.10 0.82
N ARG A 60 9.94 -4.90 0.18
CA ARG A 60 10.10 -5.18 -1.25
C ARG A 60 10.06 -6.69 -1.49
N VAL A 61 9.26 -7.09 -2.48
CA VAL A 61 9.20 -8.46 -3.00
C VAL A 61 9.54 -8.48 -4.48
N SER A 62 9.92 -9.65 -4.98
CA SER A 62 10.09 -9.87 -6.42
C SER A 62 8.74 -9.66 -7.12
N MET A 63 8.74 -8.97 -8.27
CA MET A 63 7.59 -8.86 -9.16
C MET A 63 7.90 -9.62 -10.46
N PRO A 64 7.56 -10.92 -10.53
CA PRO A 64 7.85 -11.76 -11.70
C PRO A 64 7.10 -11.25 -12.93
N GLU A 65 7.71 -11.37 -14.11
CA GLU A 65 7.15 -10.89 -15.38
C GLU A 65 6.88 -9.36 -15.46
N GLY A 66 7.41 -8.56 -14.51
CA GLY A 66 7.30 -7.10 -14.54
C GLY A 66 5.84 -6.60 -14.49
N GLU A 67 5.45 -5.72 -15.42
CA GLU A 67 4.09 -5.16 -15.48
C GLU A 67 3.00 -6.23 -15.65
N ASN A 68 3.32 -7.37 -16.27
CA ASN A 68 2.36 -8.48 -16.42
C ASN A 68 1.97 -9.11 -15.08
N ALA A 69 2.74 -8.90 -14.01
CA ALA A 69 2.39 -9.34 -12.66
C ALA A 69 1.01 -8.82 -12.21
N ALA A 70 0.60 -7.63 -12.68
CA ALA A 70 -0.72 -7.08 -12.38
C ALA A 70 -1.88 -7.92 -12.94
N LYS A 71 -1.64 -8.75 -13.96
CA LYS A 71 -2.61 -9.71 -14.52
C LYS A 71 -2.53 -11.09 -13.87
N ARG A 72 -1.50 -11.32 -13.04
CA ARG A 72 -1.10 -12.62 -12.48
C ARG A 72 -1.01 -12.58 -10.95
N PRO A 73 -2.14 -12.40 -10.23
CA PRO A 73 -2.22 -12.58 -8.78
C PRO A 73 -1.59 -13.89 -8.28
N ASP A 74 -1.72 -14.98 -9.05
CA ASP A 74 -1.05 -16.26 -8.80
C ASP A 74 0.47 -16.14 -8.65
N LEU A 75 1.13 -15.43 -9.58
CA LEU A 75 2.57 -15.19 -9.51
C LEU A 75 2.96 -14.31 -8.33
N MET A 76 2.14 -13.30 -8.02
CA MET A 76 2.39 -12.46 -6.84
C MET A 76 2.25 -13.26 -5.55
N THR A 77 1.29 -14.17 -5.44
CA THR A 77 1.20 -15.10 -4.30
C THR A 77 2.49 -15.90 -4.14
N LEU A 78 3.01 -16.49 -5.22
CA LEU A 78 4.27 -17.25 -5.16
C LEU A 78 5.44 -16.38 -4.70
N ALA A 79 5.54 -15.12 -5.16
CA ALA A 79 6.58 -14.20 -4.74
C ALA A 79 6.52 -13.88 -3.24
N TYR A 80 5.31 -13.66 -2.69
CA TYR A 80 5.12 -13.42 -1.25
C TYR A 80 5.33 -14.67 -0.40
N LEU A 81 4.93 -15.85 -0.89
CA LEU A 81 5.22 -17.13 -0.22
C LEU A 81 6.73 -17.38 -0.15
N PHE A 82 7.44 -17.16 -1.26
CA PHE A 82 8.90 -17.26 -1.31
C PHE A 82 9.59 -16.30 -0.34
N ASP A 83 9.19 -15.01 -0.32
CA ASP A 83 9.77 -14.03 0.63
C ASP A 83 9.46 -14.39 2.09
N ALA A 84 8.29 -14.98 2.36
CA ALA A 84 7.96 -15.52 3.67
C ALA A 84 8.83 -16.73 4.05
N GLY A 85 9.46 -17.41 3.09
CA GLY A 85 10.23 -18.64 3.31
C GLY A 85 9.33 -19.88 3.39
N GLU A 86 8.18 -19.84 2.74
CA GLU A 86 7.38 -21.04 2.48
C GLU A 86 8.07 -21.89 1.40
N ASN A 87 7.90 -23.21 1.50
CA ASN A 87 8.50 -24.14 0.55
C ASN A 87 7.71 -24.12 -0.76
N LEU A 88 8.36 -23.72 -1.84
CA LEU A 88 7.83 -23.79 -3.19
C LEU A 88 8.43 -24.98 -3.95
N SER A 89 7.64 -25.57 -4.84
CA SER A 89 8.10 -26.59 -5.77
C SER A 89 9.12 -26.02 -6.77
N THR A 90 9.87 -26.90 -7.42
CA THR A 90 10.85 -26.50 -8.44
C THR A 90 10.21 -25.73 -9.59
N ASP A 91 8.98 -26.07 -9.98
CA ASP A 91 8.30 -25.39 -11.08
C ASP A 91 7.76 -24.01 -10.65
N GLU A 92 7.27 -23.87 -9.42
CA GLU A 92 6.91 -22.55 -8.86
C GLU A 92 8.12 -21.62 -8.74
N LEU A 93 9.28 -22.16 -8.34
CA LEU A 93 10.54 -21.39 -8.27
C LEU A 93 10.97 -20.88 -9.65
N LYS A 94 10.79 -21.67 -10.72
CA LYS A 94 11.08 -21.21 -12.09
C LYS A 94 10.19 -20.03 -12.50
N LEU A 95 8.92 -20.04 -12.09
CA LEU A 95 7.97 -18.97 -12.44
C LEU A 95 8.37 -17.63 -11.81
N ILE A 96 8.83 -17.64 -10.55
CA ILE A 96 9.21 -16.40 -9.84
C ILE A 96 10.64 -15.92 -10.14
N ASN A 97 11.50 -16.76 -10.73
CA ASN A 97 12.88 -16.43 -11.08
C ASN A 97 13.05 -15.87 -12.51
N THR A 98 11.95 -15.45 -13.13
CA THR A 98 11.94 -14.70 -14.40
C THR A 98 12.47 -13.29 -14.19
N ALA A 99 12.70 -12.51 -15.27
CA ALA A 99 13.19 -11.13 -15.16
C ALA A 99 12.29 -10.31 -14.23
N ALA A 100 12.76 -10.08 -13.00
CA ALA A 100 11.96 -9.54 -11.92
C ALA A 100 12.48 -8.17 -11.50
N VAL A 101 11.54 -7.25 -11.30
CA VAL A 101 11.80 -5.96 -10.66
C VAL A 101 11.32 -6.06 -9.22
N MET A 102 12.01 -5.38 -8.29
CA MET A 102 11.54 -5.32 -6.91
C MET A 102 10.34 -4.37 -6.82
N THR A 103 9.32 -4.75 -6.06
CA THR A 103 8.14 -3.91 -5.82
C THR A 103 7.80 -3.79 -4.34
N SER A 104 7.36 -2.61 -3.92
CA SER A 104 6.71 -2.33 -2.63
C SER A 104 5.23 -1.98 -2.80
N SER A 105 4.60 -2.43 -3.88
CA SER A 105 3.22 -2.12 -4.22
C SER A 105 2.19 -2.73 -3.26
N ALA A 106 1.29 -1.90 -2.74
CA ALA A 106 0.13 -2.35 -2.00
C ALA A 106 -0.86 -3.08 -2.92
N GLY A 107 -1.06 -2.62 -4.17
CA GLY A 107 -1.93 -3.32 -5.12
C GLY A 107 -1.46 -4.75 -5.39
N ARG A 108 -0.14 -4.96 -5.56
CA ARG A 108 0.43 -6.31 -5.74
C ARG A 108 0.31 -7.18 -4.49
N LEU A 109 0.37 -6.58 -3.29
CA LEU A 109 0.06 -7.28 -2.04
C LEU A 109 -1.40 -7.74 -2.00
N PHE A 110 -2.34 -6.88 -2.41
CA PHE A 110 -3.76 -7.24 -2.52
C PHE A 110 -3.99 -8.39 -3.51
N ASP A 111 -3.35 -8.33 -4.68
CA ASP A 111 -3.38 -9.42 -5.66
C ASP A 111 -2.88 -10.74 -5.02
N ALA A 112 -1.72 -10.70 -4.37
CA ALA A 112 -1.12 -11.87 -3.72
C ALA A 112 -2.02 -12.49 -2.66
N VAL A 113 -2.65 -11.68 -1.80
CA VAL A 113 -3.54 -12.18 -0.74
C VAL A 113 -4.85 -12.71 -1.33
N SER A 114 -5.42 -12.04 -2.33
CA SER A 114 -6.63 -12.50 -3.02
C SER A 114 -6.43 -13.88 -3.66
N SER A 115 -5.32 -14.06 -4.37
CA SER A 115 -4.96 -15.37 -4.94
C SER A 115 -4.62 -16.40 -3.86
N LEU A 116 -3.88 -16.02 -2.80
CA LEU A 116 -3.57 -16.91 -1.68
C LEU A 116 -4.82 -17.47 -1.02
N LEU A 117 -5.88 -16.65 -0.88
CA LEU A 117 -7.16 -17.08 -0.33
C LEU A 117 -8.01 -17.88 -1.32
N GLY A 118 -7.66 -17.89 -2.60
CA GLY A 118 -8.38 -18.61 -3.66
C GLY A 118 -9.48 -17.78 -4.33
N ILE A 119 -9.49 -16.46 -4.15
CA ILE A 119 -10.53 -15.55 -4.64
C ILE A 119 -10.31 -15.20 -6.11
N CYS A 120 -9.09 -14.80 -6.47
CA CYS A 120 -8.77 -14.36 -7.82
C CYS A 120 -7.35 -14.78 -8.20
N GLN A 121 -7.21 -15.62 -9.23
CA GLN A 121 -5.91 -16.11 -9.72
C GLN A 121 -5.39 -15.30 -10.91
N ARG A 122 -6.29 -14.63 -11.64
CA ARG A 122 -5.99 -13.82 -12.84
C ARG A 122 -6.90 -12.61 -12.88
N ASN A 123 -6.32 -11.46 -13.17
CA ASN A 123 -7.06 -10.23 -13.39
C ASN A 123 -7.39 -10.09 -14.89
N THR A 124 -8.66 -9.84 -15.18
CA THR A 124 -9.23 -9.52 -16.50
C THR A 124 -9.37 -8.01 -16.71
N TYR A 125 -9.34 -7.24 -15.63
CA TYR A 125 -9.26 -5.78 -15.61
C TYR A 125 -8.43 -5.31 -14.41
N GLU A 126 -8.04 -4.05 -14.41
CA GLU A 126 -7.20 -3.47 -13.36
C GLU A 126 -7.91 -3.48 -12.00
N GLY A 127 -7.21 -3.98 -10.97
CA GLY A 127 -7.72 -4.02 -9.60
C GLY A 127 -8.73 -5.14 -9.29
N GLU A 128 -9.05 -6.04 -10.23
CA GLU A 128 -10.07 -7.09 -10.04
C GLU A 128 -9.88 -7.91 -8.76
N ALA A 129 -8.68 -8.45 -8.53
CA ALA A 129 -8.40 -9.26 -7.35
C ALA A 129 -8.55 -8.46 -6.04
N ALA A 130 -8.15 -7.18 -6.03
CA ALA A 130 -8.30 -6.30 -4.88
C ALA A 130 -9.78 -6.01 -4.58
N MET A 131 -10.59 -5.71 -5.61
CA MET A 131 -12.03 -5.49 -5.48
C MET A 131 -12.76 -6.74 -4.97
N LYS A 132 -12.42 -7.92 -5.51
CA LYS A 132 -13.01 -9.19 -5.04
C LYS A 132 -12.62 -9.50 -3.59
N LEU A 133 -11.38 -9.18 -3.19
CA LEU A 133 -10.92 -9.33 -1.81
C LEU A 133 -11.65 -8.37 -0.85
N GLU A 134 -11.93 -7.14 -1.28
CA GLU A 134 -12.76 -6.18 -0.52
C GLU A 134 -14.19 -6.69 -0.33
N SER A 135 -14.79 -7.23 -1.40
CA SER A 135 -16.14 -7.80 -1.35
C SER A 135 -16.21 -8.95 -0.32
N ALA A 136 -15.23 -9.86 -0.34
CA ALA A 136 -15.12 -10.94 0.65
C ALA A 136 -14.88 -10.41 2.08
N ALA A 137 -14.10 -9.34 2.24
CA ALA A 137 -13.85 -8.73 3.55
C ALA A 137 -15.04 -7.95 4.11
N SER A 138 -16.02 -7.59 3.29
CA SER A 138 -17.17 -6.78 3.71
C SER A 138 -18.35 -7.60 4.21
N SER A 139 -18.34 -8.92 3.99
CA SER A 139 -19.44 -9.81 4.34
C SER A 139 -19.53 -10.15 5.83
N VAL A 140 -18.40 -10.16 6.55
CA VAL A 140 -18.35 -10.56 7.96
C VAL A 140 -17.44 -9.65 8.81
N PRO A 141 -17.80 -9.40 10.09
CA PRO A 141 -16.82 -8.91 11.05
C PRO A 141 -15.79 -10.01 11.35
N SER A 142 -14.59 -9.62 11.80
CA SER A 142 -13.56 -10.57 12.20
C SER A 142 -12.77 -10.02 13.38
N ASN A 143 -12.58 -10.85 14.40
CA ASN A 143 -11.72 -10.58 15.55
C ASN A 143 -10.31 -11.15 15.37
N LEU A 144 -10.06 -11.83 14.25
CA LEU A 144 -8.75 -12.39 13.94
C LEU A 144 -7.71 -11.27 13.82
N ARG A 145 -6.53 -11.52 14.38
CA ARG A 145 -5.39 -10.60 14.34
C ARG A 145 -4.25 -11.23 13.57
N LEU A 146 -3.83 -10.59 12.50
CA LEU A 146 -2.64 -10.95 11.74
C LEU A 146 -1.43 -10.17 12.29
N PRO A 147 -0.23 -10.78 12.35
CA PRO A 147 0.96 -10.10 12.83
C PRO A 147 1.64 -9.30 11.72
N PHE A 148 2.35 -8.24 12.09
CA PHE A 148 3.32 -7.55 11.23
C PHE A 148 4.50 -7.10 12.10
N ALA A 149 5.61 -6.79 11.45
CA ALA A 149 6.74 -6.13 12.12
C ALA A 149 7.12 -4.85 11.40
N LEU A 150 7.61 -3.87 12.15
CA LEU A 150 8.23 -2.66 11.63
C LEU A 150 9.73 -2.75 11.89
N VAL A 151 10.53 -2.76 10.82
CA VAL A 151 11.99 -2.85 10.90
C VAL A 151 12.62 -1.65 10.22
N LYS A 152 13.74 -1.13 10.74
CA LYS A 152 14.51 -0.10 10.02
C LYS A 152 15.47 -0.78 9.03
N LYS A 153 15.36 -0.43 7.76
CA LYS A 153 16.25 -0.89 6.68
C LYS A 153 16.52 0.24 5.71
N GLU A 154 17.79 0.47 5.36
CA GLU A 154 18.20 1.55 4.44
C GLU A 154 17.69 2.94 4.87
N GLY A 155 17.59 3.18 6.18
CA GLY A 155 17.07 4.44 6.73
C GLY A 155 15.54 4.62 6.64
N LEU A 156 14.81 3.63 6.10
CA LEU A 156 13.35 3.60 6.01
C LEU A 156 12.76 2.65 7.04
N TRP A 157 11.54 2.96 7.51
CA TRP A 157 10.69 1.97 8.16
C TRP A 157 10.13 1.01 7.10
N GLU A 158 10.43 -0.27 7.22
CA GLU A 158 9.95 -1.33 6.33
C GLU A 158 8.92 -2.18 7.06
N ILE A 159 7.76 -2.36 6.42
CA ILE A 159 6.64 -3.15 6.93
C ILE A 159 6.84 -4.59 6.48
N ASP A 160 7.20 -5.45 7.42
CA ASP A 160 7.44 -6.87 7.19
C ASP A 160 6.17 -7.69 7.46
N LEU A 161 5.64 -8.27 6.39
CA LEU A 161 4.42 -9.07 6.37
C LEU A 161 4.69 -10.56 6.27
N ARG A 162 5.93 -11.03 6.36
CA ARG A 162 6.25 -12.46 6.20
C ARG A 162 5.50 -13.32 7.20
N ASN A 163 5.45 -12.92 8.47
CA ASN A 163 4.68 -13.62 9.51
C ASN A 163 3.16 -13.51 9.30
N CYS A 164 2.68 -12.46 8.64
CA CYS A 164 1.27 -12.37 8.22
C CYS A 164 0.96 -13.48 7.20
N ILE A 165 1.76 -13.57 6.13
CA ILE A 165 1.59 -14.57 5.08
C ILE A 165 1.61 -15.98 5.66
N LYS A 166 2.60 -16.31 6.51
CA LYS A 166 2.67 -17.60 7.21
C LYS A 166 1.41 -17.91 8.01
N LYS A 167 0.90 -16.94 8.75
CA LYS A 167 -0.31 -17.11 9.56
C LYS A 167 -1.54 -17.35 8.68
N ILE A 168 -1.68 -16.64 7.56
CA ILE A 168 -2.77 -16.87 6.59
C ILE A 168 -2.69 -18.30 6.04
N VAL A 169 -1.49 -18.75 5.64
CA VAL A 169 -1.26 -20.11 5.12
C VAL A 169 -1.67 -21.17 6.16
N ALA A 170 -1.20 -21.03 7.41
CA ALA A 170 -1.50 -21.95 8.50
C ALA A 170 -3.02 -22.06 8.76
N LEU A 171 -3.69 -20.92 8.99
CA LEU A 171 -5.12 -20.87 9.27
C LEU A 171 -5.97 -21.45 8.12
N LYS A 172 -5.57 -21.19 6.87
CA LYS A 172 -6.24 -21.75 5.69
C LYS A 172 -6.06 -23.28 5.61
N LYS A 173 -4.85 -23.78 5.87
CA LYS A 173 -4.54 -25.22 5.84
C LYS A 173 -5.28 -25.98 6.93
N GLU A 174 -5.34 -25.41 8.12
CA GLU A 174 -6.00 -25.99 9.30
C GLU A 174 -7.53 -25.79 9.28
N LYS A 175 -8.04 -24.98 8.33
CA LYS A 175 -9.45 -24.60 8.20
C LYS A 175 -10.00 -23.92 9.46
N GLU A 176 -9.16 -23.16 10.15
CA GLU A 176 -9.49 -22.43 11.38
C GLU A 176 -10.09 -21.04 11.12
N ALA A 177 -10.06 -20.57 9.87
CA ALA A 177 -10.67 -19.30 9.47
C ALA A 177 -11.24 -19.40 8.06
N THR A 178 -12.36 -18.72 7.85
CA THR A 178 -12.98 -18.57 6.53
C THR A 178 -12.20 -17.59 5.66
N VAL A 179 -12.45 -17.62 4.34
CA VAL A 179 -11.86 -16.68 3.39
C VAL A 179 -12.26 -15.25 3.74
N GLU A 180 -13.51 -15.04 4.12
CA GLU A 180 -14.09 -13.77 4.50
C GLU A 180 -13.44 -13.22 5.79
N GLU A 181 -13.24 -14.06 6.82
CA GLU A 181 -12.56 -13.66 8.05
C GLU A 181 -11.09 -13.29 7.84
N LEU A 182 -10.37 -14.03 6.99
CA LEU A 182 -8.98 -13.74 6.62
C LEU A 182 -8.89 -12.46 5.79
N SER A 183 -9.81 -12.26 4.85
CA SER A 183 -9.90 -11.04 4.04
C SER A 183 -10.15 -9.82 4.92
N ARG A 184 -11.09 -9.92 5.87
CA ARG A 184 -11.38 -8.88 6.86
C ARG A 184 -10.18 -8.59 7.75
N ALA A 185 -9.52 -9.63 8.28
CA ALA A 185 -8.35 -9.49 9.14
C ALA A 185 -7.16 -8.84 8.41
N PHE A 186 -7.00 -9.10 7.11
CA PHE A 186 -5.99 -8.47 6.26
C PHE A 186 -6.25 -6.96 6.07
N HIS A 187 -7.49 -6.54 5.84
CA HIS A 187 -7.81 -5.10 5.77
C HIS A 187 -7.57 -4.40 7.12
N GLN A 188 -7.96 -5.04 8.23
CA GLN A 188 -7.69 -4.51 9.58
C GLN A 188 -6.17 -4.42 9.85
N LEU A 189 -5.40 -5.41 9.42
CA LEU A 189 -3.95 -5.41 9.51
C LEU A 189 -3.35 -4.18 8.83
N LEU A 190 -3.75 -3.90 7.59
CA LEU A 190 -3.22 -2.75 6.85
C LEU A 190 -3.60 -1.42 7.49
N SER A 191 -4.83 -1.28 8.00
CA SER A 191 -5.22 -0.10 8.80
C SER A 191 -4.33 0.09 10.03
N ASN A 192 -4.03 -1.00 10.75
CA ASN A 192 -3.14 -0.96 11.92
C ASN A 192 -1.68 -0.65 11.53
N VAL A 193 -1.21 -1.16 10.39
CA VAL A 193 0.11 -0.83 9.84
C VAL A 193 0.22 0.67 9.57
N VAL A 194 -0.79 1.24 8.87
CA VAL A 194 -0.84 2.68 8.58
C VAL A 194 -0.81 3.49 9.88
N LEU A 195 -1.64 3.11 10.86
CA LEU A 195 -1.67 3.76 12.15
C LEU A 195 -0.30 3.75 12.85
N GLU A 196 0.31 2.57 13.00
CA GLU A 196 1.54 2.43 13.76
C GLU A 196 2.70 3.16 13.09
N LEU A 197 2.76 3.17 11.75
CA LEU A 197 3.77 3.97 11.06
C LEU A 197 3.53 5.47 11.20
N CYS A 198 2.29 5.94 11.04
CA CYS A 198 1.95 7.35 11.27
C CYS A 198 2.30 7.79 12.70
N LYS A 199 2.09 6.93 13.72
CA LYS A 199 2.51 7.20 15.11
C LYS A 199 4.03 7.36 15.23
N LYS A 200 4.82 6.50 14.58
CA LYS A 200 6.29 6.63 14.56
C LYS A 200 6.71 7.97 13.94
N LEU A 201 6.12 8.33 12.81
CA LEU A 201 6.44 9.58 12.12
C LEU A 201 6.01 10.82 12.93
N ARG A 202 4.83 10.79 13.56
CA ARG A 202 4.39 11.84 14.48
C ARG A 202 5.33 11.97 15.69
N ALA A 203 5.84 10.87 16.23
CA ALA A 203 6.81 10.93 17.33
C ALA A 203 8.15 11.55 16.89
N GLU A 204 8.53 11.42 15.61
CA GLU A 204 9.74 12.01 15.05
C GLU A 204 9.59 13.50 14.71
N THR A 205 8.40 13.97 14.32
CA THR A 205 8.23 15.33 13.76
C THR A 205 7.17 16.20 14.42
N GLY A 206 6.26 15.62 15.22
CA GLY A 206 5.07 16.29 15.73
C GLY A 206 3.93 16.45 14.72
N GLU A 207 4.08 15.97 13.47
CA GLU A 207 3.07 16.12 12.43
C GLU A 207 1.79 15.31 12.75
N GLN A 208 0.63 15.95 12.61
CA GLN A 208 -0.69 15.40 12.95
C GLN A 208 -1.60 15.27 11.73
N ASN A 209 -1.30 15.98 10.63
CA ASN A 209 -2.01 15.89 9.37
C ASN A 209 -1.57 14.62 8.63
N VAL A 210 -2.53 13.78 8.25
CA VAL A 210 -2.30 12.58 7.46
C VAL A 210 -3.10 12.67 6.17
N CYS A 211 -2.42 12.58 5.03
CA CYS A 211 -3.06 12.46 3.72
C CYS A 211 -3.03 11.00 3.26
N LEU A 212 -4.19 10.43 2.94
CA LEU A 212 -4.31 9.09 2.34
C LEU A 212 -4.70 9.25 0.86
N SER A 213 -3.91 8.69 -0.05
CA SER A 213 -4.16 8.78 -1.50
C SER A 213 -3.49 7.63 -2.28
N GLY A 214 -3.76 7.52 -3.57
CA GLY A 214 -3.38 6.39 -4.42
C GLY A 214 -4.53 5.40 -4.64
N GLY A 215 -4.51 4.70 -5.77
CA GLY A 215 -5.64 3.90 -6.27
C GLY A 215 -6.13 2.81 -5.30
N VAL A 216 -5.28 2.28 -4.42
CA VAL A 216 -5.71 1.28 -3.42
C VAL A 216 -6.68 1.85 -2.39
N PHE A 217 -6.67 3.17 -2.14
CA PHE A 217 -7.67 3.80 -1.27
C PHE A 217 -9.04 4.02 -1.94
N GLN A 218 -9.24 3.60 -3.20
CA GLN A 218 -10.58 3.36 -3.73
C GLN A 218 -11.30 2.22 -2.99
N ASN A 219 -10.54 1.35 -2.30
CA ASN A 219 -11.08 0.36 -1.38
C ASN A 219 -11.74 1.06 -0.18
N SER A 220 -13.06 1.15 -0.24
CA SER A 220 -13.91 1.85 0.73
C SER A 220 -13.75 1.28 2.14
N LEU A 221 -13.54 -0.04 2.24
CA LEU A 221 -13.36 -0.69 3.52
C LEU A 221 -12.02 -0.33 4.17
N LEU A 222 -10.92 -0.40 3.43
CA LEU A 222 -9.60 -0.02 3.91
C LEU A 222 -9.57 1.46 4.29
N LEU A 223 -10.11 2.33 3.42
CA LEU A 223 -10.14 3.77 3.65
C LEU A 223 -10.89 4.11 4.93
N SER A 224 -12.10 3.57 5.12
CA SER A 224 -12.91 3.79 6.32
C SER A 224 -12.21 3.32 7.59
N MET A 225 -11.61 2.12 7.58
CA MET A 225 -10.83 1.60 8.71
C MET A 225 -9.64 2.50 9.05
N CYS A 226 -8.88 2.95 8.04
CA CYS A 226 -7.73 3.83 8.24
C CYS A 226 -8.17 5.17 8.83
N VAL A 227 -9.18 5.82 8.24
CA VAL A 227 -9.71 7.09 8.71
C VAL A 227 -10.19 6.98 10.16
N GLU A 228 -10.97 5.97 10.49
CA GLU A 228 -11.48 5.74 11.84
C GLU A 228 -10.33 5.53 12.84
N THR A 229 -9.40 4.65 12.52
CA THR A 229 -8.30 4.25 13.41
C THR A 229 -7.32 5.41 13.66
N LEU A 230 -7.01 6.19 12.62
CA LEU A 230 -6.16 7.38 12.71
C LEU A 230 -6.84 8.50 13.51
N LYS A 231 -8.11 8.82 13.22
CA LYS A 231 -8.87 9.86 13.95
C LYS A 231 -9.00 9.52 15.44
N LYS A 232 -9.31 8.26 15.78
CA LYS A 232 -9.33 7.79 17.19
C LYS A 232 -7.98 7.95 17.90
N SER A 233 -6.88 7.99 17.15
CA SER A 233 -5.53 8.17 17.68
C SER A 233 -5.05 9.64 17.64
N GLY A 234 -5.95 10.58 17.38
CA GLY A 234 -5.70 12.02 17.42
C GLY A 234 -5.01 12.57 16.17
N PHE A 235 -5.10 11.89 15.02
CA PHE A 235 -4.67 12.45 13.75
C PHE A 235 -5.81 13.23 13.07
N ILE A 236 -5.43 14.23 12.28
CA ILE A 236 -6.34 14.91 11.36
C ILE A 236 -6.13 14.27 9.98
N VAL A 237 -7.17 13.63 9.46
CA VAL A 237 -7.06 12.79 8.26
C VAL A 237 -7.74 13.46 7.08
N TYR A 238 -7.02 13.54 5.97
CA TYR A 238 -7.43 14.12 4.69
C TYR A 238 -7.36 13.05 3.60
N VAL A 239 -8.34 13.04 2.71
CA VAL A 239 -8.49 12.09 1.60
C VAL A 239 -8.95 12.86 0.37
N ASN A 240 -8.77 12.33 -0.83
CA ASN A 240 -9.35 12.99 -2.01
C ASN A 240 -10.89 12.98 -1.96
N GLU A 241 -11.51 14.13 -2.20
CA GLU A 241 -12.97 14.28 -2.27
C GLU A 241 -13.43 14.90 -3.60
N GLN A 242 -12.67 15.86 -4.14
CA GLN A 242 -12.98 16.58 -5.38
C GLN A 242 -12.36 15.94 -6.61
N VAL A 243 -11.20 15.30 -6.46
CA VAL A 243 -10.59 14.48 -7.53
C VAL A 243 -10.54 13.02 -7.10
N SER A 244 -10.27 12.13 -8.05
CA SER A 244 -10.06 10.72 -7.72
C SER A 244 -8.74 10.53 -6.98
N PRO A 245 -8.66 9.58 -6.02
CA PRO A 245 -7.39 9.13 -5.47
C PRO A 245 -6.56 8.29 -6.45
N ASN A 246 -7.10 7.95 -7.62
CA ASN A 246 -6.41 7.21 -8.67
C ASN A 246 -5.71 8.17 -9.66
N ASP A 247 -4.98 7.63 -10.64
CA ASP A 247 -4.06 8.38 -11.50
C ASP A 247 -4.70 9.55 -12.27
N GLU A 248 -6.01 9.51 -12.53
CA GLU A 248 -6.72 10.64 -13.13
C GLU A 248 -6.71 11.92 -12.26
N GLY A 249 -6.43 11.81 -10.95
CA GLY A 249 -6.29 12.95 -10.03
C GLY A 249 -4.87 13.54 -9.95
N ILE A 250 -3.86 12.87 -10.52
CA ILE A 250 -2.44 13.20 -10.27
C ILE A 250 -2.04 14.58 -10.81
N ALA A 251 -2.70 15.04 -11.88
CA ALA A 251 -2.41 16.32 -12.52
C ALA A 251 -2.61 17.51 -11.56
N LEU A 252 -3.63 17.43 -10.68
CA LEU A 252 -3.85 18.44 -9.64
C LEU A 252 -2.67 18.50 -8.66
N GLY A 253 -2.19 17.33 -8.23
CA GLY A 253 -1.05 17.23 -7.32
C GLY A 253 0.25 17.76 -7.94
N GLN A 254 0.51 17.44 -9.22
CA GLN A 254 1.65 17.97 -9.95
C GLN A 254 1.60 19.51 -10.05
N ALA A 255 0.43 20.08 -10.33
CA ALA A 255 0.25 21.52 -10.38
C ALA A 255 0.46 22.18 -9.01
N TYR A 256 -0.06 21.59 -7.94
CA TYR A 256 0.09 22.11 -6.58
C TYR A 256 1.54 22.04 -6.09
N PHE A 257 2.24 20.93 -6.37
CA PHE A 257 3.67 20.81 -6.12
C PHE A 257 4.48 21.92 -6.79
N TYR A 258 4.20 22.19 -8.06
CA TYR A 258 4.86 23.28 -8.79
C TYR A 258 4.61 24.65 -8.14
N LEU A 259 3.36 24.92 -7.74
CA LEU A 259 3.01 26.17 -7.04
C LEU A 259 3.74 26.33 -5.71
N LEU A 260 3.90 25.26 -4.92
CA LEU A 260 4.67 25.30 -3.67
C LEU A 260 6.15 25.60 -3.95
N LYS A 261 6.73 24.95 -4.97
CA LYS A 261 8.13 25.13 -5.35
C LYS A 261 8.45 26.56 -5.80
N GLU A 262 7.56 27.15 -6.59
CA GLU A 262 7.70 28.55 -7.04
C GLU A 262 7.62 29.55 -5.89
N ARG A 263 6.77 29.30 -4.88
CA ARG A 263 6.65 30.17 -3.70
C ARG A 263 7.89 30.11 -2.79
N GLU A 264 8.55 28.95 -2.73
CA GLU A 264 9.79 28.79 -1.96
C GLU A 264 11.03 29.37 -2.65
N SER A 265 10.94 29.63 -3.95
CA SER A 265 12.04 30.17 -4.77
C SER A 265 12.04 31.71 -4.85
N ARG A 266 11.04 32.37 -4.25
CA ARG A 266 10.88 33.83 -4.17
C ARG A 266 11.21 34.31 -2.77
#